data_AF-L1QGT5-F1
#
_entry.id   AF-L1QGT5-F1
#
_cell.length_a   1.000
_cell.length_b   1.000
_cell.length_c   1.000
_cell.angle_alpha   90.00
_cell.angle_beta   90.00
_cell.angle_gamma   90.00
#
_symmetry.space_group_name_H-M   'P 1'
#
loop_
_entity.id
_entity.type
_entity.pdbx_description
1 polymer ?
#
loop_
_entity_poly.entity_id
_entity_poly.type
_entity_poly.pdbx_seq_one_letter_code
_entity_poly.pdbx_strand_id
1 'polypeptide(L)' 'MNYKRGMDMYKLNILDKISIVLVLIGAINWGIIGILNKNIVAILVSNSYILLRIIYIAIFVAAINLIILPFRCGIKTFKN' A
#
# COMPACT_ATOMS: atom_id res chain seq x y z
N MET A 1 13.43 -39.25 -0.84
CA MET A 1 12.26 -38.36 -1.03
C MET A 1 12.74 -36.92 -0.98
N ASN A 2 12.86 -36.26 -2.13
CA ASN A 2 13.38 -34.89 -2.23
C ASN A 2 12.27 -33.91 -1.86
N TYR A 3 12.30 -33.43 -0.63
CA TYR A 3 11.50 -32.31 -0.19
C TYR A 3 12.08 -31.01 -0.77
N LYS A 4 11.92 -30.79 -2.08
CA LYS A 4 11.97 -29.43 -2.63
C LYS A 4 10.56 -28.88 -2.58
N ARG A 5 10.09 -28.51 -1.38
CA ARG A 5 8.98 -27.56 -1.26
C ARG A 5 9.57 -26.21 -1.67
N GLY A 6 9.71 -26.03 -2.98
CA GLY A 6 10.05 -24.75 -3.58
C GLY A 6 9.00 -23.79 -3.09
N MET A 7 9.36 -22.96 -2.12
CA MET A 7 8.59 -21.77 -1.83
C MET A 7 8.78 -20.91 -3.07
N ASP A 8 7.82 -20.97 -3.99
CA ASP A 8 7.71 -20.01 -5.08
C ASP A 8 7.50 -18.65 -4.42
N MET A 9 8.61 -17.98 -4.10
CA MET A 9 8.61 -16.71 -3.41
C MET A 9 8.01 -15.71 -4.39
N TYR A 10 6.84 -15.17 -4.06
CA TYR A 10 6.20 -14.17 -4.90
C TYR A 10 7.18 -13.01 -5.09
N LYS A 11 7.60 -12.78 -6.33
CA LYS A 11 8.56 -11.74 -6.64
C LYS A 11 7.80 -10.41 -6.68
N LEU A 12 7.94 -9.62 -5.62
CA LEU A 12 7.39 -8.27 -5.55
C LEU A 12 7.84 -7.46 -6.77
N ASN A 13 6.88 -7.06 -7.60
CA ASN A 13 7.17 -6.16 -8.70
C ASN A 13 7.38 -4.73 -8.17
N ILE A 14 7.99 -3.88 -8.99
CA ILE A 14 8.24 -2.48 -8.67
C ILE A 14 6.94 -1.76 -8.28
N LEU A 15 5.84 -2.05 -8.98
CA LEU A 15 4.52 -1.49 -8.66
C LEU A 15 4.04 -1.88 -7.25
N ASP A 16 4.31 -3.10 -6.80
CA ASP A 16 3.90 -3.55 -5.46
C ASP A 16 4.72 -2.82 -4.38
N LYS A 17 6.02 -2.66 -4.60
CA LYS A 17 6.90 -1.90 -3.70
C LYS A 17 6.47 -0.44 -3.59
N ILE A 18 6.18 0.21 -4.72
CA ILE A 18 5.67 1.58 -4.75
C ILE A 18 4.32 1.65 -4.03
N SER A 19 3.44 0.68 -4.26
CA SER A 19 2.12 0.63 -3.63
C SER A 19 2.21 0.57 -2.11
N ILE A 20 3.09 -0.28 -1.58
CA ILE A 20 3.34 -0.41 -0.13
C ILE A 20 3.80 0.93 0.45
N VAL A 21 4.78 1.58 -0.17
CA VAL A 21 5.31 2.88 0.29
C VAL A 21 4.23 3.97 0.25
N LEU A 22 3.45 4.04 -0.82
CA LEU A 22 2.41 5.07 -0.99
C LEU A 22 1.29 4.92 0.04
N VAL A 23 0.85 3.68 0.32
CA VAL A 23 -0.15 3.38 1.35
C VAL A 23 0.38 3.71 2.74
N LEU A 24 1.65 3.39 3.03
CA LEU A 24 2.31 3.74 4.30
C LEU A 24 2.31 5.25 4.53
N ILE A 25 2.69 6.05 3.54
CA ILE A 25 2.67 7.51 3.62
C ILE A 25 1.24 8.01 3.92
N GLY A 26 0.23 7.45 3.23
CA GLY A 26 -1.16 7.76 3.48
C GLY A 26 -1.59 7.44 4.92
N ALA A 27 -1.29 6.24 5.41
CA ALA A 27 -1.64 5.81 6.76
C ALA A 27 -0.96 6.66 7.83
N ILE A 28 0.31 7.04 7.64
CA ILE A 28 1.03 7.95 8.54
C ILE A 28 0.36 9.33 8.56
N ASN A 29 0.01 9.89 7.40
CA ASN A 29 -0.69 11.18 7.35
C ASN A 29 -2.04 11.13 8.08
N TRP A 30 -2.82 10.08 7.89
CA TRP A 30 -4.09 9.89 8.62
C TRP A 30 -3.89 9.70 10.13
N GLY A 31 -2.87 8.96 10.56
CA GLY A 31 -2.53 8.81 11.98
C GLY A 31 -2.15 10.15 12.62
N ILE A 32 -1.40 10.98 11.91
CA ILE A 32 -1.02 12.32 12.39
C ILE A 32 -2.22 13.27 12.45
N ILE A 33 -3.15 13.17 11.49
CA ILE A 33 -4.43 13.89 11.56
C ILE A 33 -5.21 13.43 12.80
N GLY A 34 -5.27 12.13 13.10
CA GLY A 34 -5.98 11.62 14.27
C GLY A 34 -5.41 12.09 15.61
N ILE A 35 -4.08 12.18 15.74
CA ILE A 35 -3.42 12.54 17.00
C ILE A 35 -3.30 14.07 17.16
N LEU A 36 -2.94 14.77 16.08
CA LEU A 36 -2.54 16.18 16.11
C LEU A 36 -3.47 17.11 15.33
N ASN A 37 -4.48 16.59 14.63
CA ASN A 37 -5.35 17.33 13.70
C ASN A 37 -4.57 18.13 12.63
N LYS A 38 -3.35 17.68 12.29
CA LYS A 38 -2.49 18.32 11.28
C LYS A 38 -2.38 17.44 10.03
N ASN A 39 -2.74 17.99 8.88
CA ASN A 39 -2.58 17.32 7.59
C ASN A 39 -1.26 17.75 6.93
N ILE A 40 -0.23 16.92 7.04
CA ILE A 40 1.10 17.21 6.50
C ILE A 40 1.09 17.23 4.98
N VAL A 41 0.33 16.33 4.35
CA VAL A 41 0.18 16.29 2.90
C VAL A 41 -0.45 17.59 2.39
N ALA A 42 -1.46 18.13 3.09
CA ALA A 42 -2.04 19.41 2.72
C ALA A 42 -1.04 20.57 2.87
N ILE A 43 -0.24 20.59 3.94
CA ILE A 43 0.79 21.61 4.17
C ILE A 43 1.87 21.58 3.07
N LEU A 44 2.36 20.39 2.71
CA LEU A 44 3.37 20.20 1.64
C LEU A 44 2.90 20.71 0.28
N VAL A 45 1.60 20.64 0.04
CA VAL A 45 0.96 20.94 -1.25
C VAL A 45 0.27 22.32 -1.22
N SER A 46 0.62 23.15 -0.23
CA SER A 46 0.11 24.50 -0.04
C SER A 46 -1.43 24.57 -0.01
N ASN A 47 -2.08 23.57 0.58
CA ASN A 47 -3.53 23.41 0.68
C ASN A 47 -4.27 23.40 -0.68
N SER A 48 -3.59 23.04 -1.76
CA SER A 48 -4.24 22.92 -3.08
C SER A 48 -5.19 21.73 -3.13
N TYR A 49 -6.50 22.01 -3.17
CA TYR A 49 -7.54 20.97 -3.14
C TYR A 49 -7.42 19.94 -4.27
N ILE A 50 -7.08 20.39 -5.48
CA ILE A 50 -6.94 19.54 -6.67
C ILE A 50 -5.77 18.55 -6.50
N LEU A 51 -4.61 19.04 -6.07
CA LEU A 51 -3.43 18.20 -5.88
C LEU A 51 -3.62 17.22 -4.72
N LEU A 52 -4.26 17.64 -3.63
CA LEU A 52 -4.59 16.77 -2.50
C LEU A 52 -5.48 15.60 -2.93
N ARG A 53 -6.49 15.87 -3.76
CA ARG A 53 -7.35 14.83 -4.35
C ARG A 53 -6.54 13.84 -5.19
N ILE A 54 -5.66 14.32 -6.05
CA ILE A 54 -4.83 13.46 -6.89
C ILE A 54 -3.96 12.53 -6.02
N ILE A 55 -3.33 13.05 -4.97
CA ILE A 55 -2.50 12.27 -4.05
C ILE A 55 -3.33 11.18 -3.35
N TYR A 56 -4.51 11.52 -2.84
CA TYR A 56 -5.37 10.55 -2.17
C TYR A 56 -5.96 9.51 -3.12
N ILE A 57 -6.26 9.87 -4.37
CA ILE A 57 -6.64 8.90 -5.41
C ILE A 57 -5.48 7.95 -5.71
N ALA A 58 -4.24 8.46 -5.80
CA ALA A 58 -3.07 7.61 -6.02
C ALA A 58 -2.86 6.62 -4.85
N ILE A 59 -3.00 7.08 -3.60
CA ILE A 59 -2.96 6.22 -2.40
C ILE A 59 -4.06 5.16 -2.46
N PHE A 60 -5.28 5.51 -2.89
CA PHE A 60 -6.39 4.57 -3.04
C PHE A 60 -6.09 3.48 -4.07
N VAL A 61 -5.56 3.85 -5.24
CA VAL A 61 -5.16 2.88 -6.28
C VAL A 61 -4.04 1.96 -5.76
N ALA A 62 -3.07 2.49 -5.02
CA ALA A 62 -2.02 1.71 -4.37
C ALA A 62 -2.57 0.72 -3.34
N ALA A 63 -3.57 1.12 -2.54
CA ALA A 63 -4.24 0.25 -1.58
C ALA A 63 -4.96 -0.91 -2.28
N ILE A 64 -5.64 -0.65 -3.41
CA ILE A 64 -6.27 -1.70 -4.22
C ILE A 64 -5.22 -2.71 -4.70
N ASN A 65 -4.07 -2.27 -5.21
CA ASN A 65 -3.02 -3.18 -5.64
C ASN A 65 -2.52 -4.06 -4.49
N LEU A 66 -2.39 -3.49 -3.29
CA LEU A 66 -1.98 -4.23 -2.09
C LEU A 66 -3.02 -5.26 -1.63
N ILE A 67 -4.32 -4.96 -1.77
CA ILE A 67 -5.41 -5.92 -1.47
C ILE A 67 -5.41 -7.09 -2.46
N ILE A 68 -5.04 -6.85 -3.72
CA ILE A 68 -4.97 -7.87 -4.78
C ILE A 68 -3.72 -8.75 -4.63
N LEU A 69 -2.64 -8.23 -4.04
CA LEU A 69 -1.37 -8.91 -3.84
C LEU A 69 -1.46 -10.31 -3.18
N PRO A 70 -2.20 -10.54 -2.08
CA PRO A 70 -2.35 -11.87 -1.50
C PRO A 70 -3.04 -12.87 -2.45
N PHE A 71 -4.00 -12.41 -3.26
CA PHE A 71 -4.64 -13.26 -4.26
C PHE A 71 -3.69 -13.63 -5.40
N ARG A 72 -2.77 -12.74 -5.78
CA ARG A 72 -1.70 -13.01 -6.76
C ARG A 72 -0.59 -13.89 -6.20
N CYS A 73 -0.30 -13.76 -4.91
CA CYS A 73 0.69 -14.58 -4.21
C CYS A 73 0.26 -16.06 -4.16
N GLY A 74 -0.99 -16.38 -4.51
CA GLY A 74 -1.53 -17.72 -4.37
C GLY A 74 -1.50 -18.09 -2.90
N ILE A 75 -2.51 -17.63 -2.13
CA ILE A 75 -2.75 -18.15 -0.79
C ILE A 75 -2.88 -19.68 -0.95
N LYS A 76 -1.79 -20.40 -0.70
CA LYS A 76 -1.83 -21.81 -0.34
C LYS A 76 -2.44 -21.80 1.05
N THR A 77 -3.78 -21.68 1.09
CA THR A 77 -4.56 -21.98 2.28
C THR A 77 -4.03 -23.31 2.75
N PHE A 78 -3.52 -23.33 3.98
CA PHE A 78 -3.17 -24.54 4.69
C PHE A 78 -4.47 -25.34 4.78
N LYS A 79 -4.75 -26.13 3.75
CA LYS A 79 -5.84 -27.09 3.74
C LYS A 79 -5.37 -28.19 4.67
N ASN A 80 -5.76 -28.06 5.93
CA ASN A 80 -5.71 -29.15 6.90
C ASN A 80 -6.94 -30.04 6.68
#